data_AF-A0A939F874-F1
#
_entry.id   AF-A0A939F874-F1
#
_cell.length_a   1.000
_cell.length_b   1.000
_cell.length_c   1.000
_cell.angle_alpha   90.00
_cell.angle_beta   90.00
_cell.angle_gamma   90.00
#
_symmetry.space_group_name_H-M   'P 1'
#
loop_
_entity.id
_entity.type
_entity.pdbx_description
1 polymer ?
#
loop_
_entity_poly.entity_id
_entity_poly.type
_entity_poly.pdbx_seq_one_letter_code
_entity_poly.pdbx_strand_id
1 'polypeptide(L)'
;MATTRAYSHTNTQLDWRRAAACANLPERSVFSRLRSEAEPVLRACNQCPIKRECEAVVDPAHTWFDGVSGGRLWRNGREVKQVAR
;
A
#
# COMPACT_ATOMS: atom_id res chain seq x y z
N MET A 1 18.34 39.78 -2.21
CA MET A 1 16.95 39.36 -1.92
C MET A 1 16.76 37.95 -2.47
N ALA A 2 16.69 36.95 -1.58
CA ALA A 2 16.55 35.55 -1.94
C ALA A 2 15.11 35.27 -2.42
N THR A 3 14.94 34.83 -3.67
CA THR A 3 13.64 34.40 -4.20
C THR A 3 13.48 32.90 -3.98
N THR A 4 12.93 32.55 -2.83
CA THR A 4 12.38 31.21 -2.58
C THR A 4 11.18 31.01 -3.50
N ARG A 5 11.40 30.45 -4.70
CA ARG A 5 10.29 29.99 -5.55
C ARG A 5 9.79 28.67 -4.98
N ALA A 6 8.63 28.75 -4.32
CA ALA A 6 7.85 27.62 -3.87
C ALA A 6 7.76 26.57 -4.97
N TYR A 7 8.17 25.33 -4.63
CA TYR A 7 8.05 24.17 -5.50
C TYR A 7 6.57 23.81 -5.59
N SER A 8 5.85 24.40 -6.56
CA SER A 8 4.48 24.04 -6.86
C SER A 8 4.42 22.62 -7.43
N HIS A 9 4.31 21.61 -6.58
CA HIS A 9 3.86 20.27 -7.00
C HIS A 9 2.33 20.27 -7.18
N THR A 10 1.81 21.11 -8.07
CA THR A 10 0.51 20.87 -8.67
C THR A 10 0.69 19.80 -9.75
N ASN A 11 0.59 18.53 -9.36
CA ASN A 11 0.35 17.47 -10.33
C ASN A 11 -0.95 16.75 -9.98
N THR A 12 -2.05 17.41 -10.30
CA THR A 12 -3.43 16.91 -10.35
C THR A 12 -3.62 15.92 -11.52
N GLN A 13 -2.62 15.09 -11.79
CA GLN A 13 -2.73 13.95 -12.68
C GLN A 13 -3.32 12.83 -11.83
N LEU A 14 -4.65 12.66 -11.90
CA LEU A 14 -5.44 11.53 -11.35
C LEU A 14 -4.62 10.63 -10.42
N ASP A 15 -4.68 10.90 -9.11
CA ASP A 15 -3.95 10.12 -8.12
C ASP A 15 -4.37 8.65 -8.28
N TRP A 16 -3.58 7.87 -9.01
CA TRP A 16 -3.92 6.50 -9.42
C TRP A 16 -4.19 5.61 -8.20
N ARG A 17 -3.61 5.98 -7.04
CA ARG A 17 -3.88 5.46 -5.71
C ARG A 17 -5.36 5.49 -5.31
N ARG A 18 -6.18 6.41 -5.85
CA ARG A 18 -7.64 6.45 -5.64
C ARG A 18 -8.36 5.25 -6.25
N ALA A 19 -7.77 4.58 -7.23
CA ALA A 19 -8.30 3.32 -7.77
C ALA A 19 -7.97 2.11 -6.88
N ALA A 20 -7.26 2.30 -5.76
CA ALA A 20 -6.99 1.22 -4.82
C ALA A 20 -8.30 0.73 -4.20
N ALA A 21 -8.57 -0.57 -4.31
CA ALA A 21 -9.74 -1.18 -3.66
C ALA A 21 -9.71 -1.00 -2.12
N CYS A 22 -8.54 -0.83 -1.52
CA CYS A 22 -8.37 -0.56 -0.10
C CYS A 22 -8.45 0.93 0.30
N ALA A 23 -8.65 1.87 -0.64
CA ALA A 23 -8.58 3.31 -0.37
C ALA A 23 -9.58 3.80 0.70
N ASN A 24 -10.71 3.10 0.85
CA ASN A 24 -11.76 3.44 1.81
C ASN A 24 -11.77 2.53 3.05
N LEU A 25 -10.75 1.68 3.22
CA LEU A 25 -10.63 0.81 4.39
C LEU A 25 -9.85 1.51 5.52
N PRO A 26 -10.04 1.09 6.78
CA PRO A 26 -9.31 1.68 7.90
C PRO A 26 -7.80 1.54 7.73
N GLU A 27 -7.06 2.64 7.91
CA GLU A 27 -5.60 2.66 7.83
C GLU A 27 -4.95 1.63 8.77
N ARG A 28 -5.51 1.46 9.97
CA ARG A 28 -5.04 0.47 10.96
C ARG A 28 -5.03 -0.95 10.41
N SER A 29 -5.97 -1.29 9.53
CA SER A 29 -6.05 -2.60 8.88
C SER A 29 -5.06 -2.72 7.73
N VAL A 30 -4.77 -1.61 7.04
CA VAL A 30 -3.78 -1.58 5.93
C VAL A 30 -2.37 -1.78 6.48
N PHE A 31 -2.03 -1.12 7.58
CA PHE A 31 -0.72 -1.19 8.22
C PHE A 31 -0.64 -2.26 9.33
N SER A 32 -1.66 -3.11 9.48
CA SER A 32 -1.61 -4.16 10.50
C SER A 32 -0.64 -5.27 10.11
N ARG A 33 0.18 -5.68 11.08
CA ARG A 33 1.01 -6.88 10.99
C ARG A 33 0.23 -8.15 11.32
N LEU A 34 -0.97 -8.04 11.87
CA LEU A 34 -1.84 -9.15 12.26
C LEU A 34 -2.73 -9.53 11.09
N ARG A 35 -2.67 -10.81 10.70
CA ARG A 35 -3.43 -11.30 9.57
C ARG A 35 -4.95 -11.09 9.72
N SER A 36 -5.48 -11.34 10.90
CA SER A 36 -6.91 -11.20 11.21
C SER A 36 -7.41 -9.77 10.98
N GLU A 37 -6.60 -8.76 11.32
CA GLU A 37 -6.94 -7.35 11.12
C GLU A 37 -6.72 -6.89 9.68
N ALA A 38 -5.73 -7.47 9.01
CA ALA A 38 -5.39 -7.20 7.61
C ALA A 38 -6.30 -7.93 6.61
N GLU A 39 -7.07 -8.93 7.05
CA GLU A 39 -7.89 -9.77 6.20
C GLU A 39 -8.87 -9.02 5.27
N PRO A 40 -9.65 -8.02 5.73
CA PRO A 40 -10.51 -7.25 4.83
C PRO A 40 -9.71 -6.50 3.76
N VAL A 41 -8.52 -6.01 4.08
CA VAL A 41 -7.64 -5.32 3.15
C VAL A 41 -7.03 -6.31 2.16
N LEU A 42 -6.58 -7.48 2.62
CA LEU A 42 -6.07 -8.55 1.76
C LEU A 42 -7.11 -8.98 0.72
N ARG A 43 -8.37 -9.17 1.15
CA ARG A 43 -9.48 -9.50 0.22
C ARG A 43 -9.70 -8.41 -0.82
N ALA A 44 -9.73 -7.14 -0.41
CA ALA A 44 -9.88 -6.02 -1.34
C ALA A 44 -8.68 -5.91 -2.31
N CYS A 45 -7.45 -5.96 -1.79
CA CYS A 45 -6.23 -5.86 -2.59
C CYS A 45 -6.07 -7.01 -3.60
N ASN A 46 -6.56 -8.21 -3.31
CA ASN A 46 -6.51 -9.33 -4.26
C ASN A 46 -7.32 -9.10 -5.54
N GLN A 47 -8.39 -8.31 -5.44
CA GLN A 47 -9.26 -7.91 -6.56
C GLN A 47 -8.90 -6.52 -7.13
N CYS A 48 -7.87 -5.88 -6.58
CA CYS A 48 -7.52 -4.51 -6.93
C CYS A 48 -6.85 -4.42 -8.31
N PRO A 49 -7.31 -3.51 -9.19
CA PRO A 49 -6.77 -3.38 -10.55
C PRO A 49 -5.33 -2.85 -10.57
N ILE A 50 -4.93 -2.08 -9.55
CA ILE A 50 -3.62 -1.41 -9.47
C ILE A 50 -2.63 -2.13 -8.54
N LYS A 51 -2.86 -3.42 -8.21
CA LYS A 51 -2.08 -4.10 -7.17
C LYS A 51 -0.59 -4.22 -7.52
N ARG A 52 -0.24 -4.35 -8.81
CA ARG A 52 1.16 -4.49 -9.25
C ARG A 52 1.92 -3.18 -9.11
N GLU A 53 1.29 -2.09 -9.53
CA GLU A 53 1.79 -0.72 -9.42
C GLU A 53 1.93 -0.31 -7.95
N CYS A 54 0.95 -0.68 -7.12
CA CYS A 54 0.99 -0.48 -5.67
C CYS A 54 2.20 -1.19 -5.04
N GLU A 55 2.41 -2.47 -5.34
CA GLU A 55 3.56 -3.22 -4.83
C GLU A 55 4.88 -2.61 -5.27
N ALA A 56 5.00 -2.23 -6.56
CA ALA A 56 6.20 -1.64 -7.12
C ALA A 56 6.56 -0.27 -6.50
N VAL A 57 5.56 0.56 -6.19
CA VAL A 57 5.79 1.89 -5.58
C VAL A 57 6.09 1.79 -4.09
N VAL A 58 5.43 0.89 -3.37
CA VAL A 58 5.72 0.65 -1.95
C VAL A 58 7.09 -0.02 -1.79
N ASP A 59 7.47 -0.85 -2.77
CA ASP A 59 8.70 -1.62 -2.80
C ASP A 59 9.02 -2.28 -1.43
N PRO A 60 8.07 -3.11 -0.93
CA PRO A 60 8.04 -3.49 0.47
C PRO A 60 9.31 -4.23 0.93
N ALA A 61 9.96 -4.97 0.03
CA ALA A 61 11.21 -5.67 0.30
C ALA A 61 12.38 -4.73 0.63
N HIS A 62 12.47 -3.57 -0.03
CA HIS A 62 13.56 -2.63 0.17
C HIS A 62 13.21 -1.51 1.16
N THR A 63 11.92 -1.21 1.34
CA THR A 63 11.44 -0.19 2.29
C THR A 63 11.16 -0.73 3.70
N TRP A 64 11.37 -2.03 3.93
CA TRP A 64 11.08 -2.71 5.20
C TRP A 64 9.62 -2.56 5.63
N PHE A 65 8.72 -2.49 4.65
CA PHE A 65 7.31 -2.21 4.87
C PHE A 65 6.62 -3.27 5.73
N ASP A 66 5.66 -2.81 6.52
CA ASP A 66 4.77 -3.61 7.35
C ASP A 66 3.31 -3.32 6.99
N GLY A 67 2.54 -4.37 6.70
CA GLY A 67 1.13 -4.25 6.32
C GLY A 67 0.81 -4.89 4.98
N VAL A 68 -0.28 -4.47 4.36
CA VAL A 68 -0.77 -5.02 3.09
C VAL A 68 -0.32 -4.18 1.92
N SER A 69 0.38 -4.79 0.98
CA SER A 69 0.73 -4.20 -0.32
C SER A 69 0.75 -5.30 -1.39
N GLY A 70 0.30 -4.99 -2.60
CA GLY A 70 0.26 -5.97 -3.70
C GLY A 70 -0.69 -7.15 -3.50
N GLY A 71 -1.62 -7.10 -2.54
CA GLY A 71 -2.45 -8.25 -2.14
C GLY A 71 -1.73 -9.24 -1.22
N ARG A 72 -0.55 -8.87 -0.71
CA ARG A 72 0.27 -9.67 0.19
C ARG A 72 0.41 -8.97 1.53
N LEU A 73 0.57 -9.76 2.59
CA LEU A 73 0.93 -9.25 3.91
C LEU A 73 2.45 -9.24 4.02
N TRP A 74 3.02 -8.11 4.41
CA TRP A 74 4.44 -7.89 4.60
C TRP A 74 4.74 -7.66 6.08
N ARG A 75 5.89 -8.19 6.53
CA ARG A 75 6.44 -7.93 7.85
C ARG A 75 7.95 -7.74 7.76
N ASN A 76 8.44 -6.58 8.17
CA ASN A 76 9.85 -6.17 8.04
C ASN A 76 10.38 -6.41 6.62
N GLY A 77 9.58 -6.03 5.60
CA GLY A 77 9.90 -6.24 4.19
C GLY A 77 9.92 -7.69 3.71
N ARG A 78 9.43 -8.64 4.53
CA ARG A 78 9.27 -10.05 4.12
C ARG A 78 7.81 -10.38 3.92
N GLU A 79 7.50 -11.03 2.80
CA GLU A 79 6.18 -11.57 2.57
C GLU A 79 5.83 -12.66 3.61
N VAL A 80 4.69 -12.51 4.26
CA VAL A 80 4.10 -13.50 5.15
C VAL A 80 3.20 -14.41 4.32
N LYS A 81 3.79 -15.49 3.79
CA LYS A 81 3.03 -16.54 3.08
C LYS A 81 2.06 -17.21 4.04
N GLN A 82 0.81 -17.46 3.60
CA GLN A 82 -0.01 -18.42 4.32
C GLN A 82 0.62 -19.79 4.17
N VAL A 83 0.97 -20.39 5.30
CA VAL A 83 0.92 -21.84 5.40
C VAL A 83 -0.57 -22.18 5.32
N ALA A 84 -1.01 -22.74 4.19
CA ALA A 84 -2.33 -23.34 4.09
C ALA A 84 -2.41 -24.40 5.20
N ARG A 85 -3.42 -24.27 6.08
CA ARG A 85 -3.72 -25.25 7.12
C ARG A 85 -4.89 -26.09 6.66
#